data_AF-A0ABD1RYV6-F1
#
_entry.id   AF-A0ABD1RYV6-F1
#
_cell.length_a   1.000
_cell.length_b   1.000
_cell.length_c   1.000
_cell.angle_alpha   90.00
_cell.angle_beta   90.00
_cell.angle_gamma   90.00
#
_symmetry.space_group_name_H-M   'P 1'
#
loop_
_entity.id
_entity.type
_entity.pdbx_description
1 polymer ?
#
loop_
_entity_poly.entity_id
_entity_poly.type
_entity_poly.pdbx_seq_one_letter_code
_entity_poly.pdbx_strand_id
1 'polypeptide(L)'
;MTYIVTRQRSIHILAGNKFNVMPDSLPDWVFDFMPTRGGYFIGNVSPARMDFRWFCLSNCIAILSSLATPEQASAIMDLIESHWEELVGEMPLKICYPAMESHEWRIVAGCDPKEYWLGRYHNGGSWPVLLWLLTAACIKSGRPQLARRATELAEARLLKDHWPEYYDGKLGRYIGKHGT
;
A
#
# COMPACT_ATOMS: atom_id res chain seq x y z
N MET A 1 -8.73 -8.28 -17.82
CA MET A 1 -9.55 -7.29 -17.07
C MET A 1 -8.84 -7.08 -15.75
N THR A 2 -8.13 -5.96 -15.59
CA THR A 2 -7.22 -5.74 -14.45
C THR A 2 -7.80 -4.60 -13.60
N TYR A 3 -8.14 -4.90 -12.34
CA TYR A 3 -8.89 -3.99 -11.46
C TYR A 3 -7.96 -2.94 -10.85
N ILE A 4 -7.87 -1.80 -11.53
CA ILE A 4 -7.15 -0.63 -11.02
C ILE A 4 -8.15 0.38 -10.50
N VAL A 5 -7.95 0.82 -9.26
CA VAL A 5 -8.64 1.97 -8.70
C VAL A 5 -7.95 3.23 -9.23
N THR A 6 -8.70 4.08 -9.94
CA THR A 6 -8.31 5.47 -10.26
C THR A 6 -9.51 6.34 -9.92
N ARG A 7 -9.35 7.64 -9.63
CA ARG A 7 -10.49 8.51 -9.28
C ARG A 7 -11.62 8.48 -10.33
N GLN A 8 -11.27 8.37 -11.61
CA GLN A 8 -12.24 8.18 -12.71
C GLN A 8 -12.79 6.75 -12.80
N ARG A 9 -11.99 5.72 -12.50
CA ARG A 9 -12.40 4.31 -12.58
C ARG A 9 -13.12 3.77 -11.35
N SER A 10 -12.98 4.37 -10.17
CA SER A 10 -13.79 4.02 -8.99
C SER A 10 -15.28 4.14 -9.31
N ILE A 11 -15.64 5.19 -10.06
CA ILE A 11 -16.99 5.42 -10.58
C ILE A 11 -17.38 4.36 -11.64
N HIS A 12 -16.44 3.91 -12.48
CA HIS A 12 -16.68 2.87 -13.48
C HIS A 12 -16.76 1.43 -12.93
N ILE A 13 -16.12 1.11 -11.79
CA ILE A 13 -16.26 -0.21 -11.13
C ILE A 13 -17.75 -0.47 -10.81
N LEU A 14 -18.49 0.57 -10.44
CA LEU A 14 -19.92 0.51 -10.15
C LEU A 14 -20.79 0.40 -11.42
N ALA A 15 -20.32 0.92 -12.56
CA ALA A 15 -21.08 0.98 -13.81
C ALA A 15 -21.11 -0.33 -14.63
N GLY A 16 -20.43 -1.39 -14.17
CA GLY A 16 -20.37 -2.68 -14.87
C GLY A 16 -20.27 -3.84 -13.89
N ASN A 17 -21.08 -3.81 -12.83
CA ASN A 17 -21.00 -4.61 -11.60
C ASN A 17 -21.01 -6.15 -11.79
N LYS A 18 -19.95 -6.71 -12.40
CA LYS A 18 -19.79 -8.15 -12.66
C LYS A 18 -19.63 -8.99 -11.39
N PHE A 19 -19.30 -8.36 -10.27
CA PHE A 19 -19.04 -9.04 -8.98
C PHE A 19 -20.13 -8.80 -7.95
N ASN A 20 -21.22 -8.12 -8.32
CA ASN A 20 -22.32 -7.76 -7.43
C ASN A 20 -21.85 -7.01 -6.17
N VAL A 21 -20.90 -6.10 -6.33
CA VAL A 21 -20.37 -5.22 -5.29
C VAL A 21 -21.35 -4.08 -5.06
N MET A 22 -21.74 -3.87 -3.82
CA MET A 22 -22.68 -2.81 -3.46
C MET A 22 -21.96 -1.46 -3.45
N PRO A 23 -22.47 -0.40 -4.11
CA PRO A 23 -21.88 0.93 -4.04
C PRO A 23 -21.64 1.41 -2.59
N ASP A 24 -22.58 1.11 -1.70
CA ASP A 24 -22.53 1.49 -0.29
C ASP A 24 -21.47 0.71 0.53
N SER A 25 -20.84 -0.31 -0.07
CA SER A 25 -19.74 -1.07 0.55
C SER A 25 -18.35 -0.49 0.30
N LEU A 26 -18.26 0.59 -0.49
CA LEU A 26 -17.01 1.32 -0.70
C LEU A 26 -16.63 2.06 0.59
N PRO A 27 -15.45 1.81 1.17
CA PRO A 27 -15.00 2.55 2.34
C PRO A 27 -14.77 4.03 2.02
N ASP A 28 -15.23 4.93 2.89
CA ASP A 28 -15.13 6.38 2.68
C ASP A 28 -13.69 6.86 2.41
N TRP A 29 -12.71 6.26 3.10
CA TRP A 29 -11.29 6.60 2.95
C TRP A 29 -10.79 6.46 1.51
N VAL A 30 -11.40 5.59 0.69
CA VAL A 30 -10.98 5.38 -0.71
C VAL A 30 -11.19 6.65 -1.52
N PHE A 31 -12.25 7.43 -1.24
CA PHE A 31 -12.51 8.65 -1.99
C PHE A 31 -11.51 9.76 -1.69
N ASP A 32 -11.08 9.85 -0.43
CA ASP A 32 -10.08 10.82 0.03
C ASP A 32 -8.65 10.41 -0.36
N PHE A 33 -8.36 9.10 -0.35
CA PHE A 33 -7.05 8.55 -0.69
C PHE A 33 -6.75 8.56 -2.19
N MET A 34 -7.76 8.64 -3.06
CA MET A 34 -7.54 8.54 -4.51
C MET A 34 -7.19 9.90 -5.14
N PRO A 35 -5.94 10.10 -5.62
CA PRO A 35 -5.52 11.37 -6.21
C PRO A 35 -6.18 11.59 -7.57
N THR A 36 -6.16 12.83 -8.05
CA THR A 36 -6.63 13.19 -9.40
C THR A 36 -5.85 12.45 -10.49
N ARG A 37 -4.55 12.18 -10.26
CA ARG A 37 -3.69 11.36 -11.10
C ARG A 37 -3.05 10.27 -10.25
N GLY A 38 -3.31 9.02 -10.62
CA GLY A 38 -2.73 7.86 -9.95
C GLY A 38 -3.71 6.70 -9.87
N GLY A 39 -3.20 5.56 -9.42
CA GLY A 39 -4.01 4.38 -9.18
C GLY A 39 -3.21 3.14 -8.84
N TYR A 40 -3.89 2.10 -8.41
CA TYR A 40 -3.26 0.84 -7.99
C TYR A 40 -4.18 -0.34 -8.19
N PHE A 41 -3.61 -1.55 -8.17
CA PHE A 41 -4.38 -2.78 -8.15
C PHE A 41 -5.02 -3.02 -6.78
N ILE A 42 -6.34 -3.25 -6.79
CA ILE A 42 -7.12 -3.62 -5.61
C ILE A 42 -6.52 -4.86 -4.93
N GLY A 43 -6.49 -4.86 -3.60
CA GLY A 43 -5.88 -5.93 -2.82
C GLY A 43 -6.54 -7.29 -3.01
N ASN A 44 -7.87 -7.33 -3.10
CA ASN A 44 -8.62 -8.56 -3.38
C ASN A 44 -9.95 -8.30 -4.08
N VAL A 45 -10.38 -9.23 -4.92
CA VAL A 45 -11.69 -9.22 -5.60
C VAL A 45 -12.28 -10.63 -5.54
N SER A 46 -13.44 -10.75 -4.92
CA SER A 46 -14.23 -11.99 -4.87
C SER A 46 -15.73 -11.68 -5.02
N PRO A 47 -16.59 -12.69 -5.23
CA PRO A 47 -18.03 -12.45 -5.33
C PRO A 47 -18.55 -11.68 -4.11
N ALA A 48 -19.25 -10.56 -4.36
CA ALA A 48 -19.80 -9.65 -3.36
C ALA A 48 -18.79 -9.02 -2.37
N ARG A 49 -17.47 -9.13 -2.60
CA ARG A 49 -16.45 -8.53 -1.72
C ARG A 49 -15.25 -8.00 -2.51
N MET A 50 -14.86 -6.77 -2.21
CA MET A 50 -13.61 -6.19 -2.67
C MET A 50 -12.82 -5.67 -1.47
N ASP A 51 -11.53 -5.98 -1.42
CA ASP A 51 -10.60 -5.39 -0.45
C ASP A 51 -9.86 -4.26 -1.15
N PHE A 52 -10.30 -3.04 -0.89
CA PHE A 52 -9.74 -1.85 -1.52
C PHE A 52 -8.36 -1.48 -0.98
N ARG A 53 -7.81 -2.14 0.04
CA ARG A 53 -6.48 -1.76 0.56
C ARG A 53 -5.41 -1.84 -0.52
N TRP A 54 -4.50 -0.88 -0.49
CA TRP A 54 -3.28 -0.89 -1.28
C TRP A 54 -2.28 -1.85 -0.66
N PHE A 55 -1.59 -2.63 -1.49
CA PHE A 55 -0.52 -3.54 -1.06
C PHE A 55 0.74 -3.25 -1.88
N CYS A 56 1.86 -2.98 -1.19
CA CYS A 56 3.09 -2.56 -1.84
C CYS A 56 3.68 -3.65 -2.73
N LEU A 57 3.80 -4.87 -2.18
CA LEU A 57 4.46 -5.99 -2.86
C LEU A 57 3.73 -6.35 -4.15
N SER A 58 2.40 -6.46 -4.12
CA SER A 58 1.62 -6.84 -5.30
C SER A 58 1.72 -5.80 -6.41
N ASN A 59 1.64 -4.51 -6.09
CA ASN A 59 1.77 -3.43 -7.06
C ASN A 59 3.18 -3.37 -7.66
N CYS A 60 4.24 -3.55 -6.85
CA CYS A 60 5.60 -3.61 -7.35
C CYS A 60 5.82 -4.83 -8.27
N ILE A 61 5.37 -6.01 -7.87
CA ILE A 61 5.49 -7.23 -8.68
C ILE A 61 4.66 -7.13 -9.97
N ALA A 62 3.49 -6.48 -9.94
CA ALA A 62 2.71 -6.25 -11.16
C ALA A 62 3.46 -5.38 -12.17
N ILE A 63 4.19 -4.36 -11.70
CA ILE A 63 5.08 -3.57 -12.56
C ILE A 63 6.22 -4.45 -13.08
N LEU A 64 6.94 -5.15 -12.19
CA LEU A 64 8.13 -5.92 -12.54
C LEU A 64 7.85 -7.08 -13.51
N SER A 65 6.72 -7.76 -13.34
CA SER A 65 6.27 -8.85 -14.23
C SER A 65 5.67 -8.37 -15.54
N SER A 66 5.52 -7.05 -15.74
CA SER A 66 4.80 -6.45 -16.89
C SER A 66 3.32 -6.82 -16.97
N LEU A 67 2.73 -7.25 -15.85
CA LEU A 67 1.27 -7.37 -15.71
C LEU A 67 0.59 -6.00 -15.79
N ALA A 68 1.22 -4.98 -15.20
CA ALA A 68 0.80 -3.59 -15.34
C ALA A 68 1.19 -3.05 -16.72
N THR A 69 0.26 -2.41 -17.43
CA THR A 69 0.61 -1.64 -18.64
C THR A 69 1.49 -0.44 -18.27
N PRO A 70 2.21 0.18 -19.23
CA PRO A 70 3.02 1.36 -18.96
C PRO A 70 2.26 2.50 -18.27
N GLU A 71 1.00 2.74 -18.68
CA GLU A 71 0.13 3.76 -18.10
C GLU A 71 -0.23 3.42 -16.65
N GLN A 72 -0.47 2.14 -16.37
CA GLN A 72 -0.80 1.64 -15.04
C GLN A 72 0.41 1.70 -14.11
N ALA A 73 1.60 1.34 -14.60
CA ALA A 73 2.84 1.47 -13.87
C ALA A 73 3.13 2.93 -13.53
N SER A 74 2.92 3.85 -14.49
CA SER A 74 3.04 5.29 -14.24
C SER A 74 2.01 5.77 -13.21
N ALA A 75 0.76 5.29 -13.27
CA ALA A 75 -0.27 5.65 -12.30
C ALA A 75 0.03 5.14 -10.88
N ILE A 76 0.65 3.96 -10.73
CA ILE A 76 1.11 3.45 -9.42
C ILE A 76 2.20 4.36 -8.86
N MET A 77 3.14 4.80 -9.69
CA MET A 77 4.20 5.72 -9.27
C MET A 77 3.64 7.11 -8.92
N ASP A 78 2.69 7.63 -9.71
CA ASP A 78 2.00 8.90 -9.42
C ASP A 78 1.23 8.83 -8.08
N LEU A 79 0.63 7.67 -7.74
CA LEU A 79 -0.02 7.45 -6.44
C LEU A 79 1.00 7.48 -5.29
N ILE A 80 2.11 6.74 -5.40
CA ILE A 80 3.17 6.71 -4.37
C ILE A 80 3.76 8.10 -4.15
N GLU A 81 3.95 8.86 -5.23
CA GLU A 81 4.46 10.23 -5.16
C GLU A 81 3.45 11.18 -4.51
N SER A 82 2.16 11.05 -4.83
CA SER A 82 1.09 11.92 -4.30
C SER A 82 0.77 11.65 -2.82
N HIS A 83 0.79 10.38 -2.39
CA HIS A 83 0.52 9.95 -1.01
C HIS A 83 1.78 9.41 -0.34
N TRP A 84 2.89 10.14 -0.51
CA TRP A 84 4.20 9.74 0.01
C TRP A 84 4.19 9.60 1.53
N GLU A 85 3.52 10.52 2.24
CA GLU A 85 3.49 10.49 3.70
C GLU A 85 2.75 9.25 4.23
N GLU A 86 1.66 8.85 3.58
CA GLU A 86 0.84 7.71 3.97
C GLU A 86 1.46 6.36 3.57
N LEU A 87 2.12 6.28 2.40
CA LEU A 87 2.64 5.03 1.85
C LEU A 87 4.12 4.78 2.18
N VAL A 88 4.88 5.85 2.45
CA VAL A 88 6.30 5.80 2.79
C VAL A 88 6.55 6.36 4.19
N GLY A 89 6.01 7.55 4.48
CA GLY A 89 6.24 8.24 5.76
C GLY A 89 7.73 8.55 6.00
N GLU A 90 8.21 8.21 7.19
CA GLU A 90 9.60 8.39 7.63
C GLU A 90 10.43 7.09 7.57
N MET A 91 9.82 6.00 7.09
CA MET A 91 10.51 4.73 6.85
C MET A 91 9.86 3.97 5.70
N PRO A 92 10.53 3.82 4.55
CA PRO A 92 10.02 3.00 3.45
C PRO A 92 9.95 1.52 3.88
N LEU A 93 8.94 0.75 3.50
CA LEU A 93 7.67 1.10 2.85
C LEU A 93 6.51 0.48 3.62
N LYS A 94 5.34 1.10 3.58
CA LYS A 94 4.14 0.45 4.12
C LYS A 94 3.87 -0.87 3.40
N ILE A 95 3.61 -1.93 4.15
CA ILE A 95 3.22 -3.22 3.57
C ILE A 95 1.84 -3.15 2.92
N CYS A 96 0.91 -2.46 3.59
CA CYS A 96 -0.43 -2.19 3.12
C CYS A 96 -0.95 -0.85 3.66
N TYR A 97 -1.98 -0.30 3.01
CA TYR A 97 -2.66 0.92 3.47
C TYR A 97 -4.16 0.90 3.10
N PRO A 98 -5.05 1.41 3.98
CA PRO A 98 -4.78 1.76 5.38
C PRO A 98 -4.62 0.52 6.26
N ALA A 99 -4.21 0.73 7.50
CA ALA A 99 -4.33 -0.29 8.54
C ALA A 99 -5.81 -0.53 8.86
N MET A 100 -6.18 -1.78 9.14
CA MET A 100 -7.51 -2.15 9.60
C MET A 100 -7.75 -1.66 11.03
N GLU A 101 -8.93 -1.07 11.28
CA GLU A 101 -9.33 -0.55 12.58
C GLU A 101 -10.28 -1.50 13.33
N SER A 102 -10.14 -1.49 14.67
CA SER A 102 -11.05 -2.01 15.70
C SER A 102 -11.92 -3.23 15.34
N HIS A 103 -13.15 -3.03 14.87
CA HIS A 103 -14.16 -4.08 14.69
C HIS A 103 -13.87 -4.96 13.47
N GLU A 104 -13.40 -4.37 12.37
CA GLU A 104 -13.00 -5.12 11.16
C GLU A 104 -11.82 -6.04 11.45
N TRP A 105 -10.85 -5.55 12.23
CA TRP A 105 -9.70 -6.35 12.61
C TRP A 105 -10.08 -7.58 13.45
N ARG A 106 -11.00 -7.44 14.43
CA ARG A 106 -11.46 -8.57 15.25
C ARG A 106 -12.10 -9.68 14.42
N ILE A 107 -12.84 -9.29 13.37
CA ILE A 107 -13.53 -10.22 12.48
C ILE A 107 -12.58 -10.86 11.47
N VAL A 108 -11.66 -10.08 10.89
CA VAL A 108 -10.79 -10.53 9.79
C VAL A 108 -9.52 -11.23 10.27
N ALA A 109 -8.89 -10.74 11.34
CA ALA A 109 -7.60 -11.22 11.84
C ALA A 109 -7.71 -12.20 13.03
N GLY A 110 -8.93 -12.60 13.42
CA GLY A 110 -9.15 -13.63 14.44
C GLY A 110 -8.63 -13.27 15.84
N CYS A 111 -8.53 -11.98 16.17
CA CYS A 111 -8.00 -11.48 17.43
C CYS A 111 -6.51 -11.75 17.72
N ASP A 112 -5.62 -11.84 16.72
CA ASP A 112 -4.17 -11.97 16.94
C ASP A 112 -3.55 -10.78 17.73
N PRO A 113 -3.09 -10.96 18.98
CA PRO A 113 -2.57 -9.86 19.79
C PRO A 113 -1.34 -9.13 19.17
N LYS A 114 -0.62 -9.74 18.22
CA LYS A 114 0.51 -9.11 17.50
C LYS A 114 0.07 -8.05 16.49
N GLU A 115 -1.16 -8.13 15.99
CA GLU A 115 -1.68 -7.25 14.94
C GLU A 115 -2.75 -6.25 15.44
N TYR A 116 -3.03 -6.26 16.76
CA TYR A 116 -4.11 -5.51 17.42
C TYR A 116 -4.03 -3.98 17.26
N TRP A 117 -2.86 -3.43 16.95
CA TRP A 117 -2.60 -1.99 16.97
C TRP A 117 -2.33 -1.42 15.58
N LEU A 118 -2.87 -0.23 15.31
CA LEU A 118 -2.77 0.45 14.02
C LEU A 118 -1.33 0.66 13.57
N GLY A 119 -1.04 0.28 12.32
CA GLY A 119 0.26 0.50 11.71
C GLY A 119 1.36 -0.40 12.26
N ARG A 120 1.02 -1.62 12.73
CA ARG A 120 1.98 -2.61 13.20
C ARG A 120 2.11 -3.79 12.26
N TYR A 121 3.32 -4.35 12.18
CA TYR A 121 3.62 -5.60 11.48
C TYR A 121 2.92 -5.68 10.10
N HIS A 122 2.07 -6.69 9.86
CA HIS A 122 1.30 -6.82 8.62
C HIS A 122 0.15 -5.81 8.48
N ASN A 123 -0.34 -5.23 9.59
CA ASN A 123 -1.44 -4.27 9.62
C ASN A 123 -0.95 -2.82 9.44
N GLY A 124 -0.30 -2.55 8.31
CA GLY A 124 0.21 -1.22 7.96
C GLY A 124 1.56 -0.84 8.58
N GLY A 125 2.35 -1.83 9.00
CA GLY A 125 3.75 -1.61 9.36
C GLY A 125 4.60 -1.15 8.18
N SER A 126 5.71 -0.47 8.46
CA SER A 126 6.73 -0.10 7.47
C SER A 126 7.84 -1.14 7.45
N TRP A 127 8.12 -1.72 6.28
CA TRP A 127 9.03 -2.84 6.09
C TRP A 127 10.20 -2.45 5.18
N PRO A 128 11.43 -2.27 5.73
CA PRO A 128 12.60 -1.89 4.96
C PRO A 128 12.95 -2.87 3.84
N VAL A 129 12.63 -4.15 3.99
CA VAL A 129 12.85 -5.17 2.96
C VAL A 129 12.12 -4.86 1.65
N LEU A 130 11.03 -4.08 1.66
CA LEU A 130 10.31 -3.71 0.45
C LEU A 130 11.05 -2.65 -0.41
N LEU A 131 12.10 -2.04 0.13
CA LEU A 131 12.85 -0.99 -0.55
C LEU A 131 13.46 -1.46 -1.88
N TRP A 132 13.94 -2.70 -1.96
CA TRP A 132 14.51 -3.23 -3.21
C TRP A 132 13.46 -3.43 -4.30
N LEU A 133 12.24 -3.85 -3.91
CA LEU A 133 11.12 -4.02 -4.84
C LEU A 133 10.68 -2.67 -5.42
N LEU A 134 10.53 -1.66 -4.56
CA LEU A 134 10.24 -0.31 -5.00
C LEU A 134 11.33 0.21 -5.92
N THR A 135 12.60 0.04 -5.54
CA THR A 135 13.75 0.48 -6.34
C THR A 135 13.70 -0.12 -7.75
N ALA A 136 13.50 -1.43 -7.85
CA ALA A 136 13.39 -2.11 -9.13
C ALA A 136 12.17 -1.62 -9.94
N ALA A 137 11.02 -1.44 -9.30
CA ALA A 137 9.81 -0.94 -9.95
C ALA A 137 9.98 0.52 -10.44
N CYS A 138 10.62 1.37 -9.65
CA CYS A 138 10.98 2.74 -10.00
C CYS A 138 11.92 2.79 -11.21
N ILE A 139 12.93 1.93 -11.26
CA ILE A 139 13.84 1.84 -12.41
C ILE A 139 13.05 1.39 -13.66
N LYS A 140 12.27 0.32 -13.56
CA LYS A 140 11.47 -0.21 -14.70
C LYS A 140 10.43 0.79 -15.23
N SER A 141 9.92 1.66 -14.37
CA SER A 141 8.94 2.71 -14.72
C SER A 141 9.57 4.05 -15.08
N GLY A 142 10.90 4.18 -15.10
CA GLY A 142 11.59 5.43 -15.45
C GLY A 142 11.46 6.53 -14.38
N ARG A 143 11.30 6.16 -13.10
CA ARG A 143 11.16 7.05 -11.94
C ARG A 143 12.28 6.86 -10.90
N PRO A 144 13.58 6.89 -11.28
CA PRO A 144 14.68 6.60 -10.35
C PRO A 144 14.80 7.58 -9.17
N GLN A 145 14.25 8.80 -9.29
CA GLN A 145 14.24 9.80 -8.23
C GLN A 145 13.45 9.34 -6.99
N LEU A 146 12.38 8.57 -7.17
CA LEU A 146 11.59 8.04 -6.04
C LEU A 146 12.39 6.99 -5.27
N ALA A 147 13.12 6.13 -5.99
CA ALA A 147 14.01 5.17 -5.38
C ALA A 147 15.12 5.85 -4.56
N ARG A 148 15.79 6.87 -5.13
CA ARG A 148 16.83 7.64 -4.41
C ARG A 148 16.28 8.26 -3.13
N ARG A 149 15.14 8.94 -3.20
CA ARG A 149 14.49 9.55 -2.03
C ARG A 149 14.16 8.52 -0.96
N ALA A 150 13.65 7.34 -1.33
CA ALA A 150 13.37 6.27 -0.39
C ALA A 150 14.65 5.70 0.24
N THR A 151 15.69 5.48 -0.57
CA THR A 151 17.00 5.00 -0.10
C THR A 151 17.63 5.97 0.89
N GLU A 152 17.70 7.27 0.57
CA GLU A 152 18.24 8.31 1.46
C GLU A 152 17.50 8.35 2.81
N LEU A 153 16.17 8.20 2.79
CA LEU A 153 15.35 8.14 3.99
C LEU A 153 15.66 6.92 4.85
N ALA A 154 15.84 5.75 4.23
CA ALA A 154 16.19 4.51 4.92
C ALA A 154 17.61 4.57 5.51
N GLU A 155 18.58 5.06 4.74
CA GLU A 155 19.99 5.19 5.13
C GLU A 155 20.17 6.10 6.35
N ALA A 156 19.33 7.12 6.50
CA ALA A 156 19.38 8.03 7.65
C ALA A 156 19.15 7.35 9.01
N ARG A 157 18.50 6.18 9.02
CA ARG A 157 18.00 5.51 10.23
C ARG A 157 18.42 4.04 10.37
N LEU A 158 18.38 3.22 9.31
CA LEU A 158 18.55 1.76 9.41
C LEU A 158 19.81 1.32 10.16
N LEU A 159 20.94 1.99 9.90
CA LEU A 159 22.20 1.67 10.58
C LEU A 159 22.16 2.03 12.07
N LYS A 160 21.57 3.18 12.41
CA LYS A 160 21.46 3.66 13.81
C LYS A 160 20.50 2.80 14.62
N ASP A 161 19.46 2.29 13.97
CA ASP A 161 18.42 1.47 14.58
C ASP A 161 18.78 -0.03 14.57
N HIS A 162 19.99 -0.39 14.12
CA HIS A 162 20.53 -1.76 14.07
C HIS A 162 19.73 -2.74 13.20
N TRP A 163 19.31 -2.31 12.00
CA TRP A 163 18.63 -3.16 11.01
C TRP A 163 17.40 -3.90 11.54
N PRO A 164 16.40 -3.19 12.09
CA PRO A 164 15.20 -3.82 12.60
C PRO A 164 14.37 -4.41 11.45
N GLU A 165 13.60 -5.45 11.76
CA GLU A 165 12.75 -6.16 10.78
C GLU A 165 11.68 -5.26 10.17
N TYR A 166 11.01 -4.45 11.01
CA TYR A 166 9.94 -3.54 10.61
C TYR A 166 9.82 -2.36 11.59
N TYR A 167 9.00 -1.38 11.21
CA TYR A 167 8.71 -0.17 11.98
C TYR A 167 7.19 0.03 12.13
N ASP A 168 6.81 0.53 13.30
CA ASP A 168 5.44 0.75 13.74
C ASP A 168 4.99 2.22 13.59
N GLY A 169 3.67 2.39 13.56
CA GLY A 169 2.97 3.66 13.58
C GLY A 169 2.68 4.21 12.19
N LYS A 170 1.79 5.21 12.11
CA LYS A 170 1.30 5.78 10.85
C LYS A 170 2.43 6.19 9.89
N LEU A 171 3.52 6.75 10.43
CA LEU A 171 4.67 7.22 9.67
C LEU A 171 5.91 6.30 9.74
N GLY A 172 5.85 5.15 10.42
CA GLY A 172 7.02 4.28 10.60
C GLY A 172 8.10 4.88 11.51
N ARG A 173 7.69 5.65 12.52
CA ARG A 173 8.60 6.33 13.46
C ARG A 173 9.23 5.39 14.48
N TYR A 174 8.51 4.36 14.90
CA TYR A 174 8.91 3.52 16.01
C TYR A 174 9.51 2.21 15.50
N ILE A 175 10.58 1.71 16.10
CA ILE A 175 11.07 0.36 15.81
C ILE A 175 9.98 -0.63 16.20
N GLY A 176 9.68 -1.60 15.32
CA GLY A 176 8.67 -2.61 15.53
C GLY A 176 8.93 -3.41 16.80
N LYS A 177 7.91 -3.50 17.67
CA LYS A 177 8.03 -4.29 18.91
C LYS A 177 7.46 -5.67 18.70
N HIS A 178 8.30 -6.69 18.82
CA HIS A 178 7.81 -8.04 19.13
C HIS A 178 7.27 -8.03 20.55
N GLY A 179 5.98 -8.28 20.74
CA GLY A 179 5.45 -8.61 22.05
C GLY A 179 6.13 -9.89 22.54
N THR A 180 7.05 -9.76 23.50
CA THR A 180 7.46 -10.84 24.40
C THR A 180 6.49 -10.89 25.56
#